data_AF-X6P8N3-F1
#
_entry.id   AF-X6P8N3-F1
#
_cell.length_a   1.000
_cell.length_b   1.000
_cell.length_c   1.000
_cell.angle_alpha   90.00
_cell.angle_beta   90.00
_cell.angle_gamma   90.00
#
_symmetry.space_group_name_H-M   'P 1'
#
loop_
_entity.id
_entity.type
_entity.pdbx_description
1 polymer ?
#
loop_
_entity_poly.entity_id
_entity_poly.type
_entity_poly.pdbx_seq_one_letter_code
_entity_poly.pdbx_strand_id
1 'polypeptide(L)'
;MNQGPGRSKLRRLGGGGYGTKGEGHGGGEMYGEETLLKEIHFGSGGGSIFNSIGGSGGGIIELIIEQQLINHGLIQSNGRNVYDYSGGSGGSILIEFQCQSHLDKLEQTIGIITCIGGSGGSKGCSGGKGRIAIYGIELSSDDILKIDPKPFNRLHK
;
A
#
# COMPACT_ATOMS: atom_id res chain seq x y z
N MET A 1 -15.06 -15.11 -6.45
CA MET A 1 -13.85 -14.28 -6.64
C MET A 1 -13.10 -14.18 -5.32
N ASN A 2 -11.79 -14.40 -5.36
CA ASN A 2 -10.92 -14.33 -4.19
C ASN A 2 -10.55 -12.86 -3.95
N GLN A 3 -11.20 -12.19 -2.98
CA GLN A 3 -11.11 -10.74 -2.74
C GLN A 3 -10.05 -10.36 -1.71
N GLY A 4 -9.22 -11.31 -1.28
CA GLY A 4 -8.22 -11.10 -0.24
C GLY A 4 -8.79 -11.19 1.19
N PRO A 5 -7.91 -11.25 2.20
CA PRO A 5 -8.28 -11.47 3.59
C PRO A 5 -8.96 -10.25 4.24
N GLY A 6 -8.67 -9.04 3.78
CA GLY A 6 -9.35 -7.81 4.15
C GLY A 6 -10.55 -7.50 3.27
N ARG A 7 -11.25 -8.50 2.75
CA ARG A 7 -12.51 -8.26 2.02
C ARG A 7 -13.61 -7.79 2.96
N SER A 8 -14.54 -6.99 2.44
CA SER A 8 -15.72 -6.55 3.17
C SER A 8 -16.58 -7.74 3.63
N LYS A 9 -16.96 -7.79 4.92
CA LYS A 9 -17.75 -8.89 5.53
C LYS A 9 -19.23 -8.84 5.14
N LEU A 10 -19.75 -7.63 4.95
CA LEU A 10 -21.09 -7.39 4.44
C LEU A 10 -20.95 -7.17 2.95
N ARG A 11 -21.66 -7.91 2.09
CA ARG A 11 -21.61 -7.77 0.61
C ARG A 11 -22.18 -6.43 0.11
N ARG A 12 -22.15 -5.37 0.94
CA ARG A 12 -22.70 -4.05 0.69
C ARG A 12 -21.62 -3.02 0.97
N LEU A 13 -21.09 -2.46 -0.13
CA LEU A 13 -20.42 -1.16 -0.23
C LEU A 13 -19.16 -0.91 0.63
N GLY A 14 -18.67 -1.83 1.46
CA GLY A 14 -17.41 -1.63 2.18
C GLY A 14 -16.18 -1.69 1.27
N GLY A 15 -15.24 -0.75 1.44
CA GLY A 15 -13.93 -0.77 0.79
C GLY A 15 -13.07 -1.96 1.25
N GLY A 16 -12.10 -2.37 0.42
CA GLY A 16 -11.11 -3.37 0.83
C GLY A 16 -10.24 -2.84 1.96
N GLY A 17 -9.85 -3.67 2.93
CA GLY A 17 -8.90 -3.32 4.00
C GLY A 17 -7.50 -3.85 3.71
N TYR A 18 -6.46 -3.28 4.33
CA TYR A 18 -5.14 -3.91 4.44
C TYR A 18 -4.27 -3.27 5.55
N GLY A 19 -3.54 -2.20 5.25
CA GLY A 19 -2.75 -1.44 6.23
C GLY A 19 -3.61 -0.49 7.06
N THR A 20 -4.74 -0.06 6.51
CA THR A 20 -5.85 0.52 7.28
C THR A 20 -7.15 -0.20 6.97
N LYS A 21 -8.15 0.02 7.83
CA LYS A 21 -9.52 -0.42 7.56
C LYS A 21 -10.07 0.29 6.32
N GLY A 22 -10.78 -0.45 5.47
CA GLY A 22 -11.55 0.14 4.36
C GLY A 22 -12.77 0.90 4.86
N GLU A 23 -13.24 1.89 4.10
CA GLU A 23 -14.40 2.70 4.51
C GLU A 23 -15.73 1.92 4.40
N GLY A 24 -16.78 2.45 5.03
CA GLY A 24 -18.15 1.94 4.95
C GLY A 24 -18.55 0.96 6.05
N HIS A 25 -19.87 0.79 6.23
CA HIS A 25 -20.45 -0.12 7.23
C HIS A 25 -20.22 -1.58 6.83
N GLY A 26 -19.04 -2.10 7.16
CA GLY A 26 -18.55 -3.41 6.74
C GLY A 26 -17.25 -3.38 5.96
N GLY A 27 -16.56 -2.24 5.88
CA GLY A 27 -15.24 -2.12 5.27
C GLY A 27 -14.27 -3.18 5.79
N GLY A 28 -13.39 -3.64 4.89
CA GLY A 28 -12.43 -4.68 5.14
C GLY A 28 -11.49 -4.35 6.29
N GLU A 29 -11.20 -5.35 7.12
CA GLU A 29 -10.31 -5.18 8.28
C GLU A 29 -8.84 -5.15 7.87
N MET A 30 -8.02 -4.64 8.78
CA MET A 30 -6.56 -4.68 8.65
C MET A 30 -6.03 -6.11 8.77
N TYR A 31 -4.94 -6.40 8.07
CA TYR A 31 -4.19 -7.66 8.19
C TYR A 31 -2.73 -7.45 7.78
N GLY A 32 -1.93 -8.50 7.95
CA GLY A 32 -0.48 -8.41 7.79
C GLY A 32 0.16 -7.59 8.90
N GLU A 33 1.47 -7.72 8.99
CA GLU A 33 2.28 -6.94 9.92
C GLU A 33 2.96 -5.76 9.18
N GLU A 34 3.35 -4.71 9.90
CA GLU A 34 3.79 -3.44 9.31
C GLU A 34 5.23 -3.44 8.76
N THR A 35 6.05 -4.39 9.22
CA THR A 35 7.46 -4.55 8.86
C THR A 35 7.64 -5.20 7.49
N LEU A 36 6.62 -5.93 7.00
CA LEU A 36 6.64 -6.68 5.73
C LEU A 36 7.72 -7.77 5.65
N LEU A 37 8.23 -8.24 6.79
CA LEU A 37 9.27 -9.25 6.87
C LEU A 37 8.73 -10.66 7.04
N LYS A 38 7.58 -10.80 7.72
CA LYS A 38 6.97 -12.11 7.92
C LYS A 38 6.30 -12.60 6.65
N GLU A 39 5.53 -11.71 6.02
CA GLU A 39 4.84 -11.97 4.76
C GLU A 39 4.48 -10.63 4.12
N ILE A 40 4.70 -10.53 2.80
CA ILE A 40 4.26 -9.38 2.01
C ILE A 40 2.92 -9.75 1.37
N HIS A 41 1.89 -8.95 1.60
CA HIS A 41 0.56 -9.28 1.11
C HIS A 41 0.09 -8.33 0.01
N PHE A 42 -0.73 -8.86 -0.91
CA PHE A 42 -1.54 -8.05 -1.80
C PHE A 42 -2.55 -7.22 -1.01
N GLY A 43 -2.98 -6.09 -1.59
CA GLY A 43 -4.18 -5.41 -1.15
C GLY A 43 -5.42 -6.27 -1.38
N SER A 44 -6.47 -6.03 -0.61
CA SER A 44 -7.77 -6.69 -0.76
C SER A 44 -8.70 -5.92 -1.69
N GLY A 45 -9.56 -6.66 -2.39
CA GLY A 45 -10.59 -6.08 -3.24
C GLY A 45 -11.72 -5.44 -2.45
N GLY A 46 -12.36 -4.44 -3.06
CA GLY A 46 -13.56 -3.80 -2.53
C GLY A 46 -14.81 -4.67 -2.64
N GLY A 47 -15.82 -4.29 -1.86
CA GLY A 47 -17.14 -4.94 -1.86
C GLY A 47 -17.80 -4.94 -3.25
N SER A 48 -18.40 -6.08 -3.59
CA SER A 48 -19.15 -6.32 -4.82
C SER A 48 -20.65 -6.49 -4.53
N ILE A 49 -21.51 -5.95 -5.38
CA ILE A 49 -22.98 -6.13 -5.30
C ILE A 49 -23.48 -6.80 -6.58
N PHE A 50 -24.28 -7.86 -6.44
CA PHE A 50 -24.81 -8.67 -7.55
C PHE A 50 -23.71 -9.11 -8.54
N ASN A 51 -23.84 -8.74 -9.82
CA ASN A 51 -22.90 -9.09 -10.90
C ASN A 51 -21.74 -8.09 -11.06
N SER A 52 -21.67 -7.07 -10.20
CA SER A 52 -20.68 -6.01 -10.33
C SER A 52 -19.55 -6.14 -9.33
N ILE A 53 -18.34 -5.92 -9.82
CA ILE A 53 -17.10 -6.19 -9.10
C ILE A 53 -16.55 -4.88 -8.52
N GLY A 54 -16.20 -4.90 -7.23
CA GLY A 54 -15.46 -3.81 -6.61
C GLY A 54 -14.04 -3.68 -7.17
N GLY A 55 -13.33 -2.62 -6.78
CA GLY A 55 -11.96 -2.40 -7.20
C GLY A 55 -11.03 -3.52 -6.72
N SER A 56 -10.06 -3.91 -7.53
CA SER A 56 -8.98 -4.79 -7.11
C SER A 56 -8.07 -4.09 -6.09
N GLY A 57 -7.51 -4.85 -5.16
CA GLY A 57 -6.45 -4.35 -4.29
C GLY A 57 -5.14 -4.10 -5.04
N GLY A 58 -4.23 -3.36 -4.40
CA GLY A 58 -2.89 -3.08 -4.92
C GLY A 58 -1.98 -4.33 -4.94
N GLY A 59 -0.92 -4.25 -5.74
CA GLY A 59 0.07 -5.32 -5.91
C GLY A 59 1.10 -5.39 -4.79
N ILE A 60 2.21 -6.07 -5.07
CA ILE A 60 3.41 -6.08 -4.23
C ILE A 60 4.57 -5.55 -5.08
N ILE A 61 5.34 -4.63 -4.53
CA ILE A 61 6.62 -4.18 -5.08
C ILE A 61 7.69 -4.45 -4.02
N GLU A 62 8.73 -5.18 -4.38
CA GLU A 62 9.92 -5.38 -3.56
C GLU A 62 11.13 -4.85 -4.34
N LEU A 63 11.87 -3.91 -3.74
CA LEU A 63 13.06 -3.32 -4.32
C LEU A 63 14.25 -3.58 -3.41
N ILE A 64 15.28 -4.24 -3.95
CA ILE A 64 16.57 -4.44 -3.29
C ILE A 64 17.57 -3.52 -3.98
N ILE A 65 18.04 -2.51 -3.25
CA ILE A 65 18.92 -1.45 -3.75
C ILE A 65 20.34 -1.72 -3.27
N GLU A 66 21.17 -2.15 -4.21
CA GLU A 66 22.59 -2.44 -3.95
C GLU A 66 23.49 -1.21 -4.08
N GLN A 67 23.04 -0.10 -4.69
CA GLN A 67 23.93 1.04 -4.90
C GLN A 67 23.24 2.38 -4.60
N GLN A 68 22.31 2.78 -5.45
CA GLN A 68 21.62 4.06 -5.34
C GLN A 68 20.20 3.95 -5.87
N LEU A 69 19.25 4.57 -5.16
CA LEU A 69 17.91 4.84 -5.64
C LEU A 69 17.84 6.30 -6.09
N ILE A 70 17.52 6.51 -7.36
CA ILE A 70 17.19 7.82 -7.91
C ILE A 70 15.75 7.78 -8.40
N ASN A 71 14.81 8.24 -7.56
CA ASN A 71 13.41 8.35 -7.92
C ASN A 71 12.98 9.82 -7.96
N HIS A 72 12.80 10.38 -9.16
CA HIS A 72 12.17 11.70 -9.36
C HIS A 72 10.66 11.62 -9.66
N GLY A 73 10.10 10.41 -9.69
CA GLY A 73 8.74 10.15 -10.10
C GLY A 73 7.90 9.48 -9.01
N LEU A 74 7.09 8.51 -9.44
CA LEU A 74 6.08 7.85 -8.63
C LEU A 74 6.30 6.33 -8.63
N ILE A 75 6.48 5.75 -7.46
CA ILE A 75 6.37 4.31 -7.21
C ILE A 75 5.03 4.08 -6.51
N GLN A 76 4.15 3.25 -7.07
CA GLN A 76 2.82 3.06 -6.51
C GLN A 76 2.35 1.61 -6.54
N SER A 77 1.73 1.20 -5.44
CA SER A 77 0.96 -0.02 -5.32
C SER A 77 -0.45 0.32 -4.83
N ASN A 78 -1.15 1.16 -5.60
CA ASN A 78 -2.45 1.68 -5.23
C ASN A 78 -3.58 0.69 -5.55
N GLY A 79 -4.64 0.73 -4.74
CA GLY A 79 -5.89 0.03 -5.00
C GLY A 79 -6.64 0.65 -6.18
N ARG A 80 -7.46 -0.15 -6.86
CA ARG A 80 -8.18 0.28 -8.06
C ARG A 80 -9.43 1.08 -7.69
N ASN A 81 -9.56 2.26 -8.32
CA ASN A 81 -10.79 3.07 -8.29
C ASN A 81 -11.92 2.40 -9.07
N VAL A 82 -13.16 2.59 -8.61
CA VAL A 82 -14.37 2.14 -9.29
C VAL A 82 -15.48 3.17 -9.17
N TYR A 83 -16.38 3.22 -10.14
CA TYR A 83 -17.39 4.29 -10.24
C TYR A 83 -18.59 4.11 -9.29
N ASP A 84 -19.15 2.90 -9.24
CA ASP A 84 -20.43 2.65 -8.52
C ASP A 84 -20.29 1.72 -7.31
N TYR A 85 -19.09 1.24 -7.02
CA TYR A 85 -18.82 0.22 -5.99
C TYR A 85 -17.67 0.65 -5.11
N SER A 86 -17.15 -0.25 -4.29
CA SER A 86 -16.09 0.08 -3.35
C SER A 86 -14.72 -0.16 -3.97
N GLY A 87 -13.77 0.74 -3.68
CA GLY A 87 -12.39 0.58 -4.13
C GLY A 87 -11.65 -0.52 -3.37
N GLY A 88 -10.62 -1.07 -4.00
CA GLY A 88 -9.70 -2.00 -3.35
C GLY A 88 -8.70 -1.26 -2.47
N SER A 89 -8.10 -1.92 -1.48
CA SER A 89 -7.05 -1.32 -0.67
C SER A 89 -5.73 -1.17 -1.42
N GLY A 90 -4.86 -0.29 -0.94
CA GLY A 90 -3.46 -0.26 -1.36
C GLY A 90 -2.75 -1.59 -1.06
N GLY A 91 -1.65 -1.86 -1.76
CA GLY A 91 -0.84 -3.06 -1.63
C GLY A 91 0.39 -2.84 -0.76
N SER A 92 1.47 -3.56 -1.06
CA SER A 92 2.73 -3.46 -0.30
C SER A 92 3.88 -2.92 -1.14
N ILE A 93 4.70 -2.10 -0.52
CA ILE A 93 6.01 -1.71 -1.04
C ILE A 93 7.06 -1.98 0.04
N LEU A 94 8.01 -2.86 -0.25
CA LEU A 94 9.21 -3.09 0.56
C LEU A 94 10.43 -2.57 -0.19
N ILE A 95 11.22 -1.70 0.44
CA ILE A 95 12.48 -1.21 -0.13
C ILE A 95 13.61 -1.51 0.86
N GLU A 96 14.63 -2.21 0.40
CA GLU A 96 15.81 -2.58 1.19
C GLU A 96 17.07 -2.01 0.57
N PHE A 97 17.77 -1.14 1.30
CA PHE A 97 19.09 -0.65 0.93
C PHE A 97 20.17 -1.54 1.57
N GLN A 98 20.90 -2.30 0.76
CA GLN A 98 21.91 -3.24 1.25
C GLN A 98 23.30 -2.62 1.41
N CYS A 99 23.58 -1.50 0.74
CA CYS A 99 24.90 -0.91 0.70
C CYS A 99 25.15 0.15 1.77
N GLN A 100 25.15 -0.28 3.02
CA GLN A 100 25.47 0.58 4.17
C GLN A 100 26.88 1.20 4.07
N SER A 101 27.82 0.53 3.42
CA SER A 101 29.21 1.00 3.21
C SER A 101 29.35 2.13 2.17
N HIS A 102 28.33 2.36 1.34
CA HIS A 102 28.36 3.36 0.26
C HIS A 102 27.33 4.49 0.45
N LEU A 103 26.45 4.41 1.46
CA LEU A 103 25.47 5.46 1.77
C LEU A 103 26.12 6.81 1.99
N ASP A 104 27.31 6.85 2.59
CA ASP A 104 28.06 8.08 2.82
C ASP A 104 28.64 8.70 1.53
N LYS A 105 28.60 7.97 0.41
CA LYS A 105 29.15 8.41 -0.89
C LYS A 105 28.10 8.72 -1.95
N LEU A 106 26.93 8.09 -1.87
CA LEU A 106 25.87 8.23 -2.87
C LEU A 106 24.56 8.64 -2.19
N GLU A 107 24.11 9.85 -2.50
CA GLU A 107 22.85 10.39 -1.99
C GLU A 107 21.66 9.64 -2.61
N GLN A 108 20.69 9.28 -1.78
CA GLN A 108 19.48 8.60 -2.21
C GLN A 108 18.41 9.64 -2.52
N THR A 109 17.85 9.62 -3.73
CA THR A 109 16.74 10.51 -4.09
C THR A 109 15.43 9.77 -3.93
N ILE A 110 14.69 10.13 -2.88
CA ILE A 110 13.35 9.59 -2.61
C ILE A 110 12.31 10.48 -3.28
N GLY A 111 11.60 9.89 -4.25
CA GLY A 111 10.44 10.48 -4.91
C GLY A 111 9.13 10.12 -4.22
N ILE A 112 8.02 10.22 -4.94
CA ILE A 112 6.70 9.91 -4.37
C ILE A 112 6.52 8.39 -4.31
N ILE A 113 6.09 7.89 -3.14
CA ILE A 113 5.80 6.47 -2.94
C ILE A 113 4.40 6.33 -2.35
N THR A 114 3.53 5.55 -3.00
CA THR A 114 2.12 5.44 -2.57
C THR A 114 1.59 4.01 -2.50
N CYS A 115 0.86 3.72 -1.42
CA CYS A 115 -0.02 2.56 -1.28
C CYS A 115 -1.40 3.03 -0.80
N ILE A 116 -2.09 3.84 -1.59
CA ILE A 116 -3.41 4.38 -1.28
C ILE A 116 -4.50 3.42 -1.75
N GLY A 117 -5.61 3.35 -1.01
CA GLY A 117 -6.79 2.64 -1.45
C GLY A 117 -7.49 3.33 -2.61
N GLY A 118 -8.12 2.55 -3.47
CA GLY A 118 -8.96 3.07 -4.53
C GLY A 118 -10.22 3.73 -3.97
N SER A 119 -10.70 4.77 -4.64
CA SER A 119 -11.98 5.42 -4.37
C SER A 119 -13.13 4.60 -4.98
N GLY A 120 -14.18 4.41 -4.19
CA GLY A 120 -15.50 4.12 -4.71
C GLY A 120 -16.21 5.42 -5.00
N GLY A 121 -16.80 5.61 -6.18
CA GLY A 121 -17.49 6.85 -6.55
C GLY A 121 -18.75 7.13 -5.73
N SER A 122 -19.76 7.77 -6.31
CA SER A 122 -20.87 8.42 -5.56
C SER A 122 -21.63 7.56 -4.54
N LYS A 123 -21.61 6.23 -4.67
CA LYS A 123 -22.27 5.28 -3.77
C LYS A 123 -21.31 4.28 -3.14
N GLY A 124 -20.03 4.37 -3.48
CA GLY A 124 -18.98 3.45 -3.05
C GLY A 124 -18.23 3.94 -1.82
N CYS A 125 -17.46 3.06 -1.21
CA CYS A 125 -16.53 3.42 -0.14
C CYS A 125 -15.09 3.20 -0.60
N SER A 126 -14.17 4.02 -0.10
CA SER A 126 -12.77 3.90 -0.46
C SER A 126 -12.11 2.70 0.22
N GLY A 127 -11.16 2.09 -0.47
CA GLY A 127 -10.28 1.11 0.13
C GLY A 127 -9.37 1.73 1.17
N GLY A 128 -8.91 0.92 2.12
CA GLY A 128 -7.88 1.30 3.07
C GLY A 128 -6.51 1.47 2.39
N LYS A 129 -5.61 2.15 3.07
CA LYS A 129 -4.20 2.23 2.64
C LYS A 129 -3.53 0.86 2.79
N GLY A 130 -2.48 0.68 2.02
CA GLY A 130 -1.61 -0.48 2.06
C GLY A 130 -0.49 -0.31 3.08
N ARG A 131 0.68 -0.88 2.83
CA ARG A 131 1.84 -0.82 3.73
C ARG A 131 3.10 -0.49 2.96
N ILE A 132 3.98 0.28 3.59
CA ILE A 132 5.29 0.64 3.05
C ILE A 132 6.32 0.38 4.15
N ALA A 133 7.36 -0.39 3.83
CA ALA A 133 8.50 -0.61 4.73
C ALA A 133 9.80 -0.27 3.99
N ILE A 134 10.68 0.48 4.65
CA ILE A 134 11.96 0.93 4.09
C ILE A 134 13.08 0.63 5.09
N TYR A 135 14.04 -0.16 4.63
CA TYR A 135 15.19 -0.63 5.42
C TYR A 135 16.52 -0.13 4.87
N GLY A 136 17.51 0.04 5.74
CA GLY A 136 18.89 0.31 5.35
C GLY A 136 19.26 1.79 5.27
N ILE A 137 18.29 2.70 5.42
CA ILE A 137 18.51 4.15 5.50
C ILE A 137 17.60 4.79 6.54
N GLU A 138 18.01 5.92 7.09
CA GLU A 138 17.15 6.82 7.85
C GLU A 138 16.52 7.83 6.89
N LEU A 139 15.19 7.92 6.89
CA LEU A 139 14.47 8.88 6.05
C LEU A 139 14.46 10.27 6.70
N SER A 140 14.73 11.30 5.91
CA SER A 140 14.54 12.68 6.35
C SER A 140 13.05 12.99 6.53
N SER A 141 12.73 14.05 7.29
CA SER A 141 11.35 14.53 7.42
C SER A 141 10.73 14.88 6.05
N ASP A 142 11.53 15.44 5.14
CA ASP A 142 11.08 15.80 3.80
C ASP A 142 10.79 14.58 2.93
N ASP A 143 11.54 13.49 3.11
CA ASP A 143 11.27 12.23 2.41
C ASP A 143 10.01 11.56 2.94
N ILE A 144 9.77 11.59 4.25
CA ILE A 144 8.55 11.05 4.86
C ILE A 144 7.30 11.75 4.31
N LEU A 145 7.38 13.05 4.01
CA LEU A 145 6.26 13.81 3.42
C LEU A 145 5.88 13.35 2.00
N LYS A 146 6.79 12.66 1.28
CA LYS A 146 6.57 12.15 -0.08
C LYS A 146 5.98 10.74 -0.10
N ILE A 147 5.80 10.12 1.07
CA ILE A 147 5.43 8.71 1.22
C ILE A 147 4.08 8.60 1.93
N ASP A 148 3.11 7.92 1.30
CA ASP A 148 1.79 7.70 1.88
C ASP A 148 1.26 6.27 1.60
N PRO A 149 0.99 5.42 2.62
CA PRO A 149 1.01 5.66 4.07
C PRO A 149 2.40 5.90 4.63
N LYS A 150 2.44 6.49 5.84
CA LYS A 150 3.68 6.64 6.62
C LYS A 150 4.42 5.30 6.65
N PRO A 151 5.70 5.25 6.22
CA PRO A 151 6.42 3.99 6.13
C PRO A 151 6.84 3.52 7.53
N PHE A 152 6.95 2.20 7.68
CA PHE A 152 7.82 1.62 8.70
C PHE A 152 9.27 1.81 8.25
N ASN A 153 10.11 2.49 9.03
CA ASN A 153 11.50 2.78 8.65
C ASN A 153 12.48 2.35 9.73
N ARG A 154 13.51 1.59 9.34
CA ARG A 154 14.59 1.12 10.21
C ARG A 154 15.91 1.04 9.44
N LEU A 155 17.03 1.25 10.13
CA LEU A 155 18.36 1.05 9.54
C LEU A 155 18.67 -0.43 9.27
N HIS A 156 18.07 -1.34 10.03
CA HIS A 156 18.31 -2.78 9.92
C HIS A 156 16.99 -3.54 9.82
N LYS A 157 17.05 -4.62 9.04
CA LYS A 157 15.97 -5.59 8.85
C LYS A 157 15.82 -6.47 10.10
#